data_AF-A0A4S8LM54-F1
#
_entry.id   AF-A0A4S8LM54-F1
#
_cell.length_a   1.000
_cell.length_b   1.000
_cell.length_c   1.000
_cell.angle_alpha   90.00
_cell.angle_beta   90.00
_cell.angle_gamma   90.00
#
_symmetry.space_group_name_H-M   'P 1'
#
loop_
_entity.id
_entity.type
_entity.pdbx_description
1 polymer ?
#
loop_
_entity_poly.entity_id
_entity_poly.type
_entity_poly.pdbx_seq_one_letter_code
_entity_poly.pdbx_strand_id
1 'polypeptide(L)' 'SVYVSNADGTPNVAGQITDYVRAYVEIGTHKTTQYLFVTQLGDKDVMIGYSYLYKHNPQF' A
#
# COMPACT_ATOMS: atom_id res chain seq x y z
N SER A 1 18.19 0.26 -8.50
CA SER A 1 17.40 -0.66 -7.68
C SER A 1 17.09 0.02 -6.36
N VAL A 2 15.82 0.31 -6.07
CA VAL A 2 15.43 0.92 -4.79
C VAL A 2 15.31 -0.22 -3.77
N TYR A 3 16.11 -0.19 -2.72
CA TYR A 3 15.98 -1.10 -1.59
C TYR A 3 14.83 -0.60 -0.72
N VAL A 4 13.71 -1.32 -0.73
CA VAL A 4 12.57 -1.06 0.14
C VAL A 4 12.67 -2.01 1.31
N SER A 5 12.98 -1.49 2.50
CA SER A 5 12.91 -2.23 3.76
C SER A 5 11.47 -2.25 4.27
N ASN A 6 11.10 -3.30 5.00
CA ASN A 6 9.83 -3.35 5.73
C ASN A 6 9.78 -2.23 6.78
N ALA A 7 8.58 -1.89 7.25
CA ALA A 7 8.40 -0.87 8.30
C ALA A 7 9.12 -1.22 9.62
N ASP A 8 9.45 -2.50 9.83
CA ASP A 8 10.22 -3.01 10.98
C ASP A 8 11.74 -3.08 10.76
N GLY A 9 12.24 -2.60 9.61
CA GLY A 9 13.66 -2.56 9.30
C GLY A 9 14.29 -3.88 8.86
N THR A 10 13.50 -4.96 8.74
CA THR A 10 14.00 -6.22 8.19
C THR A 10 14.23 -6.13 6.67
N PRO A 11 15.23 -6.86 6.14
CA PRO A 11 15.38 -7.01 4.70
C PRO A 11 14.08 -7.56 4.11
N ASN A 12 13.68 -7.00 2.98
CA ASN A 12 12.48 -7.41 2.29
C ASN A 12 12.72 -8.74 1.55
N VAL A 13 12.75 -9.84 2.31
CA VAL A 13 12.99 -11.20 1.79
C VAL A 13 11.69 -11.84 1.27
N ALA A 14 10.52 -11.27 1.59
CA ALA A 14 9.20 -11.79 1.20
C ALA A 14 8.36 -10.84 0.32
N GLY A 15 8.61 -9.53 0.33
CA GLY A 15 7.75 -8.48 -0.22
C GLY A 15 8.34 -7.77 -1.44
N GLN A 16 8.90 -8.51 -2.40
CA GLN A 16 9.17 -7.92 -3.71
C GLN A 16 7.85 -7.38 -4.27
N ILE A 17 7.84 -6.13 -4.74
CA ILE A 17 6.73 -5.64 -5.55
C ILE A 17 6.83 -6.37 -6.88
N THR A 18 5.87 -7.25 -7.16
CA THR A 18 5.86 -8.04 -8.39
C THR A 18 5.16 -7.30 -9.51
N ASP A 19 4.09 -6.57 -9.17
CA ASP A 19 3.22 -5.91 -10.13
C ASP A 19 2.60 -4.63 -9.55
N TYR A 20 1.88 -3.91 -10.41
CA TYR A 20 0.99 -2.85 -10.01
C TYR A 20 -0.32 -2.94 -10.78
N VAL A 21 -1.42 -2.57 -10.13
CA VAL A 21 -2.75 -2.53 -10.73
C VAL A 21 -3.34 -1.14 -10.58
N ARG A 22 -4.06 -0.66 -11.59
CA ARG A 22 -4.90 0.53 -11.46
C ARG A 22 -6.26 0.08 -10.91
N ALA A 23 -6.52 0.39 -9.65
CA ALA A 23 -7.73 -0.05 -8.95
C ALA A 23 -8.65 1.13 -8.62
N TYR A 24 -9.95 0.84 -8.61
CA TYR A 24 -10.94 1.70 -7.98
C TYR A 24 -11.10 1.30 -6.51
N VAL A 25 -10.92 2.25 -5.60
CA VAL A 25 -10.91 2.05 -4.16
C VAL A 25 -12.03 2.88 -3.55
N GLU A 26 -12.89 2.21 -2.79
CA GLU A 26 -13.99 2.82 -2.04
C GLU A 26 -13.80 2.54 -0.55
N ILE A 27 -13.70 3.62 0.25
CA ILE A 27 -13.57 3.57 1.71
C ILE A 27 -14.65 4.47 2.29
N GLY A 28 -15.68 3.87 2.89
CA GLY A 28 -16.88 4.59 3.28
C GLY A 28 -17.54 5.23 2.05
N THR A 29 -17.78 6.55 2.10
CA THR A 29 -18.32 7.33 0.97
C THR A 29 -17.24 7.88 0.03
N HIS A 30 -15.96 7.71 0.37
CA HIS A 30 -14.84 8.25 -0.39
C HIS A 30 -14.39 7.26 -1.47
N LYS A 31 -14.36 7.72 -2.72
CA LYS A 31 -14.10 6.90 -3.92
C LYS A 31 -12.91 7.49 -4.69
N THR A 32 -11.90 6.67 -4.97
CA THR A 32 -10.69 7.12 -5.70
C THR A 32 -10.16 6.05 -6.64
N THR A 33 -9.44 6.46 -7.69
CA THR A 33 -8.65 5.54 -8.51
C THR A 33 -7.18 5.68 -8.14
N GLN A 34 -6.54 4.56 -7.82
CA GLN A 34 -5.15 4.52 -7.33
C GLN A 34 -4.37 3.41 -8.04
N TYR A 35 -3.05 3.54 -8.03
CA TYR A 35 -2.18 2.40 -8.32
C TYR A 35 -1.90 1.65 -7.02
N LEU A 36 -2.19 0.36 -7.00
CA LEU A 36 -1.86 -0.54 -5.89
C LEU A 36 -0.70 -1.43 -6.33
N PHE A 37 0.31 -1.55 -5.46
CA PHE A 37 1.43 -2.45 -5.67
C PHE A 37 1.09 -3.84 -5.15
N VAL A 38 1.38 -4.87 -5.94
CA VAL A 38 1.15 -6.27 -5.58
C VAL A 38 2.41 -6.81 -4.92
N THR A 39 2.26 -7.34 -3.72
CA THR A 39 3.34 -7.93 -2.95
C THR A 39 2.79 -8.94 -1.93
N GLN A 40 3.67 -9.73 -1.32
CA GLN A 40 3.27 -10.68 -0.28
C GLN A 40 3.11 -9.95 1.06
N LEU A 41 1.87 -9.87 1.54
CA LEU A 41 1.52 -9.16 2.78
C LEU A 41 1.34 -10.08 4.01
N GLY A 42 1.66 -11.38 3.87
CA GLY A 42 1.44 -12.37 4.92
C GLY A 42 -0.04 -12.70 5.10
N ASP A 43 -0.58 -12.44 6.30
CA ASP A 43 -1.97 -12.71 6.68
C ASP A 43 -2.92 -11.50 6.45
N LYS A 44 -2.45 -10.49 5.72
CA LYS A 44 -3.18 -9.25 5.43
C LYS A 44 -3.54 -9.18 3.95
N ASP A 45 -4.72 -8.65 3.65
CA ASP A 45 -5.18 -8.49 2.27
C ASP A 45 -4.70 -7.18 1.63
N VAL A 46 -4.67 -6.08 2.40
CA VAL A 46 -4.31 -4.74 1.92
C VAL A 46 -3.58 -3.97 3.02
N MET A 47 -2.51 -3.27 2.64
CA MET A 47 -1.89 -2.23 3.48
C MET A 47 -2.08 -0.86 2.83
N ILE A 48 -2.49 0.13 3.64
CA ILE A 48 -2.65 1.53 3.19
C ILE A 48 -1.55 2.38 3.82
N GLY A 49 -0.73 3.01 2.98
CA GLY A 49 0.37 3.86 3.42
C GLY A 49 -0.10 5.18 4.05
N TYR A 50 0.74 5.74 4.92
CA TYR A 50 0.48 7.02 5.60
C TYR A 50 0.18 8.18 4.63
N SER A 51 0.88 8.25 3.50
CA SER A 51 0.67 9.30 2.49
C SER A 51 -0.73 9.28 1.89
N TYR A 52 -1.32 8.09 1.71
CA TYR A 52 -2.71 7.96 1.29
C TYR A 52 -3.65 8.51 2.36
N LEU A 53 -3.44 8.13 3.63
CA LEU A 53 -4.25 8.61 4.75
C LEU A 53 -4.16 10.12 4.92
N TYR A 54 -2.95 10.70 4.93
CA TYR A 54 -2.76 12.14 5.05
C TYR A 54 -3.48 12.93 3.93
N LYS A 55 -3.46 12.40 2.70
CA LYS A 55 -4.09 13.06 1.55
C LYS A 55 -5.61 12.90 1.53
N HIS A 56 -6.11 11.73 1.87
CA HIS A 56 -7.52 11.37 1.67
C HIS A 56 -8.35 11.36 2.95
N ASN A 57 -7.69 11.50 4.11
CA ASN A 57 -8.30 11.61 5.41
C ASN A 57 -7.52 12.62 6.28
N PRO A 58 -7.49 13.92 5.90
CA PRO A 58 -6.64 14.93 6.54
C PRO A 58 -7.05 15.32 7.96
N GLN A 59 -8.12 14.71 8.50
CA GLN A 59 -8.62 14.94 9.86
C GLN A 59 -8.04 13.91 10.87
N PHE A 60 -7.10 13.06 10.43
CA PHE A 60 -6.33 12.16 11.28
C PHE A 60 -5.15 12.85 11.96
#